data_AF-A0AAV4PZK2-F1
#
_entry.id   AF-A0AAV4PZK2-F1
#
_cell.length_a   1.000
_cell.length_b   1.000
_cell.length_c   1.000
_cell.angle_alpha   90.00
_cell.angle_beta   90.00
_cell.angle_gamma   90.00
#
_symmetry.space_group_name_H-M   'P 1'
#
loop_
_entity.id
_entity.type
_entity.pdbx_description
1 polymer ?
#
loop_
_entity_poly.entity_id
_entity_poly.type
_entity_poly.pdbx_seq_one_letter_code
_entity_poly.pdbx_strand_id
1 'polypeptide(L)'
;MILQRDSEQQMILNARRSLMSRAMHQQAPDIDVFFLNLNVRRSHLVCDSLNEIARKQTDLKKKLKVTFVGEPGLDMGGLTKEWFLLLIKQIFDPDYADGPCSVQFYNPRFALPYGLLQEIAQSASCPAKSATCQCRVWKFGVDDLAEVMPDVAVGLRELLSYEGNVEEDFCMNFQVSVEEFGGVKTHVLKTEGENMPVTNENRQEYVQLYTELILNKAIYQPFKAFYLGFHSVCASNALIMLRPEEVEMLVCGCPTLDMDELRKVTVYDGFHEEEPIIKQEQLFFSFEF
;
A
#
# COMPACT_ATOMS: atom_id res chain seq x y z
N MET A 1 6.65 -17.27 -6.63
CA MET A 1 6.97 -18.49 -7.42
C MET A 1 6.14 -18.63 -8.71
N ILE A 2 4.83 -18.33 -8.72
CA ILE A 2 4.00 -18.38 -9.95
C ILE A 2 4.24 -17.16 -10.86
N LEU A 3 4.24 -15.94 -10.31
CA LEU A 3 4.45 -14.68 -11.07
C LEU A 3 5.78 -14.66 -11.84
N GLN A 4 6.84 -15.18 -11.22
CA GLN A 4 8.17 -15.26 -11.84
C GLN A 4 8.16 -16.22 -13.05
N ARG A 5 7.51 -17.38 -12.89
CA ARG A 5 7.41 -18.41 -13.94
C ARG A 5 6.57 -17.94 -15.13
N ASP A 6 5.49 -17.21 -14.88
CA ASP A 6 4.66 -16.59 -15.93
C ASP A 6 5.44 -15.52 -16.71
N SER A 7 6.19 -14.66 -16.00
CA SER A 7 7.02 -13.64 -16.64
C SER A 7 8.12 -14.23 -17.53
N GLU A 8 8.74 -15.33 -17.10
CA GLU A 8 9.76 -16.07 -17.85
C GLU A 8 9.17 -16.70 -19.12
N GLN A 9 7.99 -17.35 -19.03
CA GLN A 9 7.31 -17.93 -20.19
C GLN A 9 6.91 -16.87 -21.22
N GLN A 10 6.40 -15.73 -20.75
CA GLN A 10 6.01 -14.63 -21.63
C GLN A 10 7.23 -14.00 -22.32
N MET A 11 8.36 -13.91 -21.63
CA MET A 11 9.64 -13.47 -22.19
C MET A 11 10.13 -14.41 -23.30
N ILE A 12 10.09 -15.73 -23.08
CA ILE A 12 10.47 -16.74 -24.07
C ILE A 12 9.59 -16.66 -25.32
N LEU A 13 8.27 -16.50 -25.15
CA LEU A 13 7.33 -16.43 -26.26
C LEU A 13 7.55 -15.16 -27.11
N ASN A 14 7.73 -14.01 -26.44
CA ASN A 14 8.01 -12.73 -27.10
C ASN A 14 9.38 -12.73 -27.78
N ALA A 15 10.38 -13.38 -27.18
CA ALA A 15 11.71 -13.59 -27.77
C ALA A 15 11.63 -14.36 -29.08
N ARG A 16 10.91 -15.48 -29.10
CA ARG A 16 10.71 -16.25 -30.33
C ARG A 16 10.01 -15.43 -31.42
N ARG A 17 8.98 -14.67 -31.06
CA ARG A 17 8.21 -13.86 -32.02
C ARG A 17 9.01 -12.69 -32.60
N SER A 18 9.76 -11.98 -31.74
CA SER A 18 10.64 -10.87 -32.12
C SER A 18 11.80 -11.34 -33.00
N LEU A 19 12.45 -12.44 -32.62
CA LEU A 19 13.52 -13.06 -33.42
C LEU A 19 13.01 -13.51 -34.80
N MET A 20 11.84 -14.18 -34.87
CA MET A 20 11.26 -14.60 -36.15
C MET A 20 10.92 -13.41 -37.06
N SER A 21 10.29 -12.37 -36.53
CA SER A 21 9.91 -11.18 -37.31
C SER A 21 11.13 -10.42 -37.85
N ARG A 22 12.22 -10.33 -37.07
CA ARG A 22 13.44 -9.60 -37.46
C ARG A 22 14.41 -10.42 -38.30
N ALA A 23 14.45 -11.75 -38.14
CA ALA A 23 15.16 -12.65 -39.04
C ALA A 23 14.62 -12.54 -40.48
N MET A 24 13.31 -12.30 -40.65
CA MET A 24 12.71 -12.02 -41.96
C MET A 24 13.16 -10.68 -42.56
N HIS A 25 13.61 -9.71 -41.75
CA HIS A 25 13.99 -8.36 -42.18
C HIS A 25 15.50 -8.06 -42.06
N GLN A 26 16.35 -9.06 -41.76
CA GLN A 26 17.80 -8.92 -41.56
C GLN A 26 18.21 -7.78 -40.60
N GLN A 27 17.41 -7.55 -39.55
CA GLN A 27 17.72 -6.53 -38.55
C GLN A 27 18.31 -7.16 -37.29
N ALA A 28 19.22 -6.43 -36.63
CA ALA A 28 19.78 -6.86 -35.35
C ALA A 28 18.67 -7.06 -34.30
N PRO A 29 18.81 -8.06 -33.42
CA PRO A 29 17.86 -8.30 -32.34
C PRO A 29 17.93 -7.13 -31.33
N ASP A 30 16.78 -6.53 -31.05
CA ASP A 30 16.64 -5.50 -30.01
C ASP A 30 16.17 -6.19 -28.74
N ILE A 31 17.07 -6.21 -27.77
CA ILE A 31 16.88 -6.87 -26.47
C ILE A 31 15.90 -6.06 -25.62
N ASP A 32 15.75 -4.75 -25.85
CA ASP A 32 14.91 -3.88 -25.04
C ASP A 32 13.41 -4.18 -25.21
N VAL A 33 13.01 -4.86 -26.30
CA VAL A 33 11.63 -5.34 -26.51
C VAL A 33 11.14 -6.29 -25.41
N PHE A 34 12.06 -6.97 -24.71
CA PHE A 34 11.74 -7.95 -23.66
C PHE A 34 11.53 -7.34 -22.27
N PHE A 35 11.83 -6.06 -22.11
CA PHE A 35 11.80 -5.38 -20.83
C PHE A 35 10.75 -4.27 -20.81
N LEU A 36 10.25 -3.98 -19.61
CA LEU A 36 9.64 -2.69 -19.32
C LEU A 36 10.78 -1.73 -19.00
N ASN A 37 11.18 -0.93 -19.98
CA ASN A 37 12.25 0.05 -19.82
C ASN A 37 11.67 1.33 -19.22
N LEU A 38 12.13 1.76 -18.05
CA LEU A 38 11.80 3.07 -17.49
C LEU A 38 13.04 3.97 -17.54
N ASN A 39 12.90 5.16 -18.14
CA ASN A 39 13.96 6.15 -18.15
C ASN A 39 13.55 7.33 -17.26
N VAL A 40 14.29 7.54 -16.17
CA VAL A 40 13.83 8.36 -15.05
C VAL A 40 14.91 9.36 -14.64
N ARG A 41 14.53 10.59 -14.30
CA ARG A 41 15.46 11.56 -13.71
C ARG A 41 15.40 11.48 -12.19
N ARG A 42 16.55 11.49 -11.50
CA ARG A 42 16.59 11.50 -10.03
C ARG A 42 15.80 12.66 -9.42
N SER A 43 15.87 13.84 -10.05
CA SER A 43 15.16 15.05 -9.61
C SER A 43 13.65 15.02 -9.83
N HIS A 44 13.14 14.10 -10.66
CA HIS A 44 11.72 13.98 -11.01
C HIS A 44 11.27 12.52 -10.90
N LEU A 45 11.81 11.80 -9.91
CA LEU A 45 11.72 10.34 -9.81
C LEU A 45 10.28 9.85 -9.92
N VAL A 46 9.38 10.39 -9.09
CA VAL A 46 7.98 9.97 -9.03
C VAL A 46 7.23 10.34 -10.30
N CYS A 47 7.27 11.62 -10.73
CA CYS A 47 6.54 12.07 -11.91
C CYS A 47 6.94 11.29 -13.18
N ASP A 48 8.25 11.11 -13.40
CA ASP A 48 8.76 10.39 -14.57
C ASP A 48 8.37 8.91 -14.50
N SER A 49 8.48 8.27 -13.34
CA SER A 49 8.10 6.86 -13.15
C SER A 49 6.64 6.62 -13.49
N LEU A 50 5.74 7.44 -12.95
CA LEU A 50 4.31 7.30 -13.19
C LEU A 50 3.96 7.54 -14.65
N ASN A 51 4.55 8.56 -15.28
CA ASN A 51 4.32 8.86 -16.69
C ASN A 51 4.78 7.70 -17.59
N GLU A 52 5.93 7.12 -17.30
CA GLU A 52 6.47 5.98 -18.05
C GLU A 52 5.58 4.73 -17.88
N ILE A 53 5.18 4.42 -16.65
CA ILE A 53 4.25 3.31 -16.34
C ILE A 53 2.90 3.52 -17.03
N ALA A 54 2.34 4.73 -16.96
CA ALA A 54 1.07 5.08 -17.57
C ALA A 54 1.10 4.96 -19.10
N ARG A 55 2.22 5.27 -19.75
CA ARG A 55 2.39 5.12 -21.20
C ARG A 55 2.62 3.67 -21.63
N LYS A 56 3.18 2.82 -20.76
CA LYS A 56 3.66 1.46 -21.08
C LYS A 56 2.79 0.36 -20.45
N GLN A 57 1.48 0.59 -20.35
CA GLN A 57 0.51 -0.32 -19.71
C GLN A 57 0.51 -1.75 -20.30
N THR A 58 0.81 -1.91 -21.59
CA THR A 58 0.88 -3.23 -22.24
C THR A 58 2.09 -4.06 -21.81
N ASP A 59 3.12 -3.40 -21.28
CA ASP A 59 4.43 -3.97 -21.00
C ASP A 59 4.64 -4.23 -19.51
N LEU A 60 3.65 -3.93 -18.65
CA LEU A 60 3.75 -4.04 -17.18
C LEU A 60 4.10 -5.45 -16.66
N LYS A 61 3.87 -6.48 -17.47
CA LYS A 61 4.21 -7.88 -17.13
C LYS A 61 5.63 -8.27 -17.54
N LYS A 62 6.32 -7.43 -18.32
CA LYS A 62 7.71 -7.66 -18.71
C LYS A 62 8.64 -7.41 -17.54
N LYS A 63 9.85 -7.97 -17.59
CA LYS A 63 10.88 -7.71 -16.59
C LYS A 63 11.23 -6.22 -16.57
N LEU A 64 11.19 -5.61 -15.39
CA LEU A 64 11.52 -4.20 -15.22
C LEU A 64 13.01 -3.96 -15.44
N LYS A 65 13.33 -2.88 -16.16
CA LYS A 65 14.68 -2.37 -16.37
C LYS A 65 14.63 -0.85 -16.19
N VAL A 66 15.34 -0.34 -15.19
CA VAL A 66 15.40 1.10 -14.91
C VAL A 66 16.72 1.67 -15.41
N THR A 67 16.68 2.89 -15.95
CA THR A 67 17.86 3.69 -16.29
C THR A 67 17.68 5.11 -15.76
N PHE A 68 18.68 5.62 -15.05
CA PHE A 68 18.71 7.03 -14.66
C PHE A 68 19.33 7.87 -15.77
N VAL A 69 18.69 8.98 -16.11
CA VAL A 69 19.16 9.88 -17.17
C VAL A 69 20.55 10.41 -16.82
N GLY A 70 21.53 10.15 -17.70
CA GLY A 70 22.91 10.61 -17.54
C GLY A 70 23.80 9.66 -16.75
N GLU A 71 23.29 8.52 -16.28
CA GLU A 71 24.07 7.51 -15.56
C GLU A 71 24.39 6.30 -16.45
N PRO A 72 25.64 5.81 -16.42
CA PRO A 72 25.99 4.59 -17.14
C PRO A 72 25.27 3.40 -16.46
N GLY A 73 24.41 2.71 -17.23
CA GLY A 73 23.63 1.54 -16.78
C GLY A 73 24.47 0.29 -16.56
N LEU A 74 25.45 0.36 -15.65
CA LEU A 74 26.44 -0.68 -15.38
C LEU A 74 25.85 -1.91 -14.69
N ASP A 75 24.84 -1.70 -13.84
CA ASP A 75 24.15 -2.77 -13.11
C ASP A 75 22.63 -2.61 -13.18
N MET A 76 21.98 -3.38 -14.06
CA MET A 76 20.53 -3.35 -14.21
C MET A 76 19.78 -3.79 -12.95
N GLY A 77 20.37 -4.68 -12.14
CA GLY A 77 19.74 -5.17 -10.91
C GLY A 77 19.80 -4.12 -9.81
N GLY A 78 20.98 -3.54 -9.59
CA GLY A 78 21.23 -2.48 -8.62
C GLY A 78 20.36 -1.25 -8.85
N LEU A 79 20.33 -0.73 -10.09
CA LEU A 79 19.54 0.47 -10.43
C LEU A 79 18.03 0.25 -10.28
N THR A 80 17.53 -0.95 -10.60
CA THR A 80 16.11 -1.28 -10.44
C THR A 80 15.72 -1.36 -8.97
N LYS A 81 16.57 -1.98 -8.13
CA LYS A 81 16.35 -2.06 -6.68
C LYS A 81 16.40 -0.68 -6.03
N GLU A 82 17.40 0.12 -6.39
CA GLU A 82 17.54 1.50 -5.93
C GLU A 82 16.32 2.35 -6.28
N TRP A 83 15.91 2.33 -7.56
CA TRP A 83 14.72 3.04 -8.02
C TRP A 83 13.46 2.66 -7.24
N PHE A 84 13.24 1.37 -7.01
CA PHE A 84 12.06 0.90 -6.27
C PHE A 84 12.06 1.44 -4.84
N LEU A 85 13.20 1.34 -4.14
CA LEU A 85 13.33 1.85 -2.78
C LEU A 85 13.13 3.36 -2.70
N LEU A 86 13.73 4.13 -3.61
CA LEU A 86 13.58 5.58 -3.66
C LEU A 86 12.15 6.00 -4.01
N LEU A 87 11.51 5.29 -4.95
CA LEU A 87 10.14 5.57 -5.38
C LEU A 87 9.16 5.33 -4.24
N ILE A 88 9.25 4.18 -3.57
CA ILE A 88 8.43 3.85 -2.41
C ILE A 88 8.65 4.88 -1.29
N LYS A 89 9.91 5.19 -0.98
CA LYS A 89 10.23 6.19 0.04
C LYS A 89 9.61 7.55 -0.25
N GLN A 90 9.65 8.03 -1.50
CA GLN A 90 9.08 9.32 -1.87
C GLN A 90 7.55 9.30 -1.94
N ILE A 91 6.94 8.21 -2.43
CA ILE A 91 5.46 8.12 -2.51
C ILE A 91 4.82 8.10 -1.12
N PHE A 92 5.48 7.46 -0.13
CA PHE A 92 4.98 7.39 1.25
C PHE A 92 5.54 8.47 2.17
N ASP A 93 6.29 9.44 1.64
CA ASP A 93 6.74 10.60 2.42
C ASP A 93 5.54 11.55 2.67
N PRO A 94 5.20 11.87 3.93
CA PRO A 94 4.09 12.76 4.26
C PRO A 94 4.20 14.13 3.57
N ASP A 95 5.41 14.66 3.41
CA ASP A 95 5.63 15.97 2.79
C ASP A 95 5.47 15.92 1.26
N TYR A 96 5.62 14.74 0.65
CA TYR A 96 5.42 14.54 -0.78
C TYR A 96 3.93 14.43 -1.16
N ALA A 97 3.08 14.04 -0.20
CA ALA A 97 1.63 13.94 -0.41
C ALA A 97 0.98 15.29 -0.79
N ASP A 98 1.59 16.42 -0.42
CA ASP A 98 1.11 17.78 -0.71
C ASP A 98 1.77 18.42 -1.95
N GLY A 99 2.65 17.68 -2.65
CA GLY A 99 3.40 18.17 -3.81
C GLY A 99 2.64 18.14 -5.15
N PRO A 100 3.12 18.84 -6.20
CA PRO A 100 2.47 18.93 -7.52
C PRO A 100 2.42 17.61 -8.31
N CYS A 101 3.19 16.60 -7.91
CA CYS A 101 3.15 15.24 -8.42
C CYS A 101 2.70 14.25 -7.33
N SER A 102 1.86 14.71 -6.38
CA SER A 102 1.26 13.89 -5.34
C SER A 102 0.61 12.69 -6.00
N VAL A 103 1.20 11.52 -5.81
CA VAL A 103 0.52 10.30 -6.17
C VAL A 103 -0.47 10.09 -5.05
N GLN A 104 -1.76 10.24 -5.35
CA GLN A 104 -2.84 10.13 -4.37
C GLN A 104 -3.07 8.68 -3.92
N PHE A 105 -2.00 7.89 -3.88
CA PHE A 105 -1.99 6.60 -3.24
C PHE A 105 -1.76 6.86 -1.77
N TYR A 106 -2.82 6.65 -1.01
CA TYR A 106 -2.68 6.10 0.33
C TYR A 106 -1.92 6.99 1.31
N ASN A 107 -2.66 7.75 2.11
CA ASN A 107 -2.06 8.36 3.30
C ASN A 107 -1.63 7.21 4.23
N PRO A 108 -0.34 7.08 4.60
CA PRO A 108 0.18 5.96 5.39
C PRO A 108 -0.41 5.88 6.81
N ARG A 109 -1.11 6.92 7.29
CA ARG A 109 -1.98 6.80 8.49
C ARG A 109 -3.12 5.80 8.28
N PHE A 110 -3.62 5.67 7.05
CA PHE A 110 -4.65 4.73 6.65
C PHE A 110 -4.04 3.41 6.16
N ALA A 111 -3.03 2.91 6.89
CA ALA A 111 -2.69 1.49 6.88
C ALA A 111 -4.00 0.70 6.79
N LEU A 112 -4.14 -0.19 5.79
CA LEU A 112 -5.43 -0.72 5.37
C LEU A 112 -6.00 -1.35 6.61
N PRO A 113 -7.10 -0.81 7.19
CA PRO A 113 -7.63 -1.42 8.39
C PRO A 113 -7.84 -2.88 8.05
N TYR A 114 -7.34 -3.79 8.89
CA TYR A 114 -7.31 -5.24 8.65
C TYR A 114 -8.61 -5.76 8.01
N GLY A 115 -9.75 -5.15 8.36
CA GLY A 115 -11.07 -5.44 7.77
C GLY A 115 -11.24 -5.15 6.27
N LEU A 116 -10.60 -4.14 5.67
CA LEU A 116 -10.67 -3.91 4.21
C LEU A 116 -9.89 -4.99 3.45
N LEU A 117 -8.70 -5.35 3.92
CA LEU A 117 -7.92 -6.49 3.40
C LEU A 117 -8.71 -7.80 3.49
N GLN A 118 -9.48 -7.97 4.56
CA GLN A 118 -10.36 -9.11 4.75
C GLN A 118 -11.57 -9.11 3.80
N GLU A 119 -12.15 -7.95 3.49
CA GLU A 119 -13.25 -7.80 2.53
C GLU A 119 -12.79 -8.08 1.09
N ILE A 120 -11.57 -7.69 0.73
CA ILE A 120 -10.94 -8.02 -0.55
C ILE A 120 -10.67 -9.53 -0.65
N ALA A 121 -10.13 -10.15 0.41
CA ALA A 121 -9.93 -11.60 0.45
C ALA A 121 -11.26 -12.38 0.36
N GLN A 122 -12.32 -11.89 0.98
CA GLN A 122 -13.64 -12.55 0.96
C GLN A 122 -14.39 -12.34 -0.35
N SER A 123 -14.36 -11.14 -0.92
CA SER A 123 -14.99 -10.83 -2.21
C SER A 123 -14.34 -11.59 -3.37
N ALA A 124 -13.04 -11.83 -3.26
CA ALA A 124 -12.28 -12.53 -4.27
C ALA A 124 -12.32 -14.07 -4.12
N SER A 125 -12.74 -14.58 -2.95
CA SER A 125 -12.98 -16.02 -2.70
C SER A 125 -14.44 -16.46 -2.95
N CYS A 126 -15.36 -15.61 -3.40
CA CYS A 126 -16.74 -16.02 -3.70
C CYS A 126 -16.94 -16.22 -5.23
N PRO A 127 -16.68 -17.43 -5.77
CA PRO A 127 -17.04 -17.75 -7.14
C PRO A 127 -18.55 -17.91 -7.22
N ALA A 128 -19.16 -17.10 -8.08
CA ALA A 128 -20.54 -17.18 -8.52
C ALA A 128 -21.61 -16.67 -7.53
N LYS A 129 -22.57 -16.00 -8.17
CA LYS A 129 -23.83 -15.48 -7.65
C LYS A 129 -24.66 -16.60 -7.01
N SER A 130 -24.35 -16.97 -5.77
CA SER A 130 -25.27 -17.71 -4.90
C SER A 130 -25.91 -16.71 -3.94
N ALA A 131 -27.24 -16.72 -3.86
CA ALA A 131 -28.06 -15.83 -3.03
C ALA A 131 -27.85 -15.98 -1.51
N THR A 132 -26.80 -16.68 -1.09
CA THR A 132 -26.42 -16.95 0.30
C THR A 132 -24.97 -16.57 0.63
N CYS A 133 -24.21 -15.96 -0.28
CA CYS A 133 -22.90 -15.37 0.07
C CYS A 133 -23.18 -14.07 0.85
N GLN A 134 -23.53 -14.21 2.12
CA GLN A 134 -23.73 -13.10 3.03
C GLN A 134 -22.34 -12.52 3.31
N CYS A 135 -21.94 -11.55 2.50
CA CYS A 135 -20.78 -10.71 2.76
C CYS A 135 -21.00 -10.16 4.17
N ARG A 136 -20.28 -10.71 5.16
CA ARG A 136 -20.34 -10.20 6.52
C ARG A 136 -19.67 -8.85 6.45
N VAL A 137 -20.49 -7.79 6.46
CA VAL A 137 -20.01 -6.43 6.64
C VAL A 137 -19.30 -6.42 7.99
N TRP A 138 -17.98 -6.32 7.96
CA TRP A 138 -17.19 -6.14 9.17
C TRP A 138 -17.60 -4.80 9.78
N LYS A 139 -18.04 -4.84 11.04
CA LYS A 139 -18.34 -3.61 11.77
C LYS A 139 -17.06 -3.16 12.43
N PHE A 140 -16.48 -2.10 11.90
CA PHE A 140 -15.35 -1.44 12.52
C PHE A 140 -15.78 -0.75 13.82
N GLY A 141 -14.93 -0.85 14.83
CA GLY A 141 -15.09 -0.25 16.15
C GLY A 141 -14.09 0.89 16.40
N VAL A 142 -14.19 1.48 17.59
CA VAL A 142 -13.28 2.54 18.03
C VAL A 142 -11.85 2.01 18.26
N ASP A 143 -11.72 0.71 18.54
CA ASP A 143 -10.40 0.08 18.69
C ASP A 143 -9.66 -0.01 17.35
N ASP A 144 -10.34 -0.36 16.27
CA ASP A 144 -9.76 -0.32 14.91
C ASP A 144 -9.36 1.11 14.53
N LEU A 145 -10.19 2.10 14.91
CA LEU A 145 -9.87 3.50 14.67
C LEU A 145 -8.65 3.96 15.48
N ALA A 146 -8.42 3.40 16.67
CA ALA A 146 -7.30 3.78 17.52
C ALA A 146 -5.93 3.43 16.92
N GLU A 147 -5.87 2.42 16.04
CA GLU A 147 -4.64 2.06 15.31
C GLU A 147 -4.24 3.14 14.30
N VAL A 148 -5.22 3.87 13.75
CA VAL A 148 -5.03 4.86 12.68
C VAL A 148 -5.04 6.29 13.23
N MET A 149 -5.96 6.58 14.16
CA MET A 149 -6.23 7.90 14.73
C MET A 149 -6.46 7.78 16.25
N PRO A 150 -5.39 7.60 17.05
CA PRO A 150 -5.50 7.37 18.48
C PRO A 150 -6.18 8.54 19.22
N ASP A 151 -5.85 9.78 18.87
CA ASP A 151 -6.44 10.97 19.51
C ASP A 151 -7.96 11.06 19.28
N VAL A 152 -8.40 10.76 18.04
CA VAL A 152 -9.83 10.72 17.71
C VAL A 152 -10.52 9.59 18.45
N ALA A 153 -9.89 8.40 18.52
CA ALA A 153 -10.45 7.28 19.25
C ALA A 153 -10.63 7.58 20.74
N VAL A 154 -9.70 8.32 21.36
CA VAL A 154 -9.88 8.82 22.74
C VAL A 154 -11.11 9.70 22.85
N GLY A 155 -11.25 10.72 21.99
CA GLY A 155 -12.41 11.61 22.01
C GLY A 155 -13.75 10.90 21.77
N LEU A 156 -13.78 9.90 20.89
CA LEU A 156 -14.99 9.08 20.69
C LEU A 156 -15.31 8.19 21.89
N ARG A 157 -14.29 7.65 22.60
CA ARG A 157 -14.51 6.91 23.86
C ARG A 157 -15.03 7.82 24.97
N GLU A 158 -14.53 9.05 25.05
CA GLU A 158 -15.04 10.06 25.99
C GLU A 158 -16.52 10.38 25.70
N LEU A 159 -16.88 10.60 24.43
CA LEU A 159 -18.28 10.80 24.02
C LEU A 159 -19.18 9.63 24.45
N LEU A 160 -18.73 8.38 24.24
CA LEU A 160 -19.48 7.18 24.60
C LEU A 160 -19.69 7.00 26.10
N SER A 161 -18.72 7.42 26.91
CA SER A 161 -18.72 7.27 28.36
C SER A 161 -19.19 8.51 29.11
N TYR A 162 -19.45 9.62 28.41
CA TYR A 162 -19.89 10.86 29.01
C TYR A 162 -21.21 10.71 29.78
N GLU A 163 -21.24 11.17 31.02
CA GLU A 163 -22.42 11.07 31.90
C GLU A 163 -23.33 12.31 31.85
N GLY A 164 -22.85 13.43 31.31
CA GLY A 164 -23.61 14.68 31.19
C GLY A 164 -24.55 14.72 29.97
N ASN A 165 -25.00 15.93 29.61
CA ASN A 165 -25.89 16.15 28.47
C ASN A 165 -25.06 16.27 27.19
N VAL A 166 -25.04 15.22 26.37
CA VAL A 166 -24.22 15.19 25.15
C VAL A 166 -24.61 16.30 24.16
N GLU A 167 -25.90 16.59 24.03
CA GLU A 167 -26.38 17.59 23.07
C GLU A 167 -25.92 19.00 23.46
N GLU A 168 -26.10 19.37 24.72
CA GLU A 168 -25.75 20.70 25.21
C GLU A 168 -24.24 20.89 25.37
N ASP A 169 -23.53 19.87 25.85
CA ASP A 169 -22.11 19.99 26.19
C ASP A 169 -21.20 19.85 24.96
N PHE A 170 -21.56 18.99 24.01
CA PHE A 170 -20.74 18.78 22.80
C PHE A 170 -21.23 19.61 21.60
N CYS A 171 -22.51 19.99 21.55
CA CYS A 171 -23.09 20.79 20.46
C CYS A 171 -22.76 20.24 19.06
N MET A 172 -22.74 18.91 18.92
CA MET A 172 -22.41 18.23 17.65
C MET A 172 -23.68 17.80 16.92
N ASN A 173 -23.60 17.78 15.58
CA ASN A 173 -24.59 17.18 14.71
C ASN A 173 -24.00 15.95 14.00
N PHE A 174 -24.81 15.19 13.25
CA PHE A 174 -24.36 14.04 12.45
C PHE A 174 -23.59 14.46 11.18
N GLN A 175 -22.52 15.23 11.35
CA GLN A 175 -21.57 15.61 10.33
C GLN A 175 -20.14 15.67 10.90
N VAL A 176 -19.15 15.41 10.05
CA VAL A 176 -17.73 15.39 10.45
C VAL A 176 -16.93 16.21 9.46
N SER A 177 -16.04 17.05 9.96
CA SER A 177 -15.09 17.77 9.11
C SER A 177 -13.75 17.05 9.17
N VAL A 178 -13.32 16.52 8.03
CA VAL A 178 -12.06 15.78 7.87
C VAL A 178 -11.12 16.61 7.01
N GLU A 179 -9.85 16.67 7.41
CA GLU A 179 -8.80 17.27 6.60
C GLU A 179 -8.39 16.27 5.50
N GLU A 180 -8.74 16.60 4.26
CA GLU A 180 -8.46 15.83 3.05
C GLU A 180 -7.62 16.68 2.09
N PHE A 181 -6.43 16.22 1.74
CA PHE A 181 -5.57 16.84 0.71
C PHE A 181 -5.31 18.35 0.91
N GLY A 182 -4.99 18.74 2.15
CA GLY A 182 -4.71 20.15 2.51
C GLY A 182 -5.96 21.04 2.56
N GLY A 183 -7.16 20.47 2.52
CA GLY A 183 -8.43 21.18 2.68
C GLY A 183 -9.36 20.50 3.66
N VAL A 184 -10.24 21.26 4.32
CA VAL A 184 -11.25 20.71 5.22
C VAL A 184 -12.51 20.40 4.43
N LYS A 185 -12.99 19.16 4.53
CA LYS A 185 -14.23 18.72 3.88
C LYS A 185 -15.21 18.20 4.91
N THR A 186 -16.43 18.71 4.86
CA THR A 186 -17.52 18.27 5.75
C THR A 186 -18.33 17.16 5.10
N HIS A 187 -18.47 16.06 5.82
CA HIS A 187 -19.23 14.87 5.42
C HIS A 187 -20.43 14.71 6.34
N VAL A 188 -21.62 14.63 5.75
CA VAL A 188 -22.84 14.34 6.49
C VAL A 188 -22.94 12.82 6.67
N LEU A 189 -23.08 12.36 7.93
CA LEU A 189 -23.01 10.95 8.28
C LEU A 189 -24.28 10.16 7.89
N LYS A 190 -25.44 10.83 7.90
CA LYS A 190 -26.74 10.26 7.54
C LYS A 190 -27.69 11.33 6.99
N THR A 191 -28.83 10.92 6.43
CA THR A 191 -29.84 11.84 5.90
C THR A 191 -30.27 12.89 6.93
N GLU A 192 -30.27 14.16 6.54
CA GLU A 192 -30.53 15.33 7.43
C GLU A 192 -29.60 15.44 8.65
N GLY A 193 -28.45 14.76 8.61
CA GLY A 193 -27.51 14.70 9.73
C GLY A 193 -26.92 16.05 10.13
N GLU A 194 -26.82 16.99 9.19
CA GLU A 194 -26.33 18.36 9.43
C GLU A 194 -27.20 19.17 10.42
N ASN A 195 -28.48 18.82 10.56
CA ASN A 195 -29.43 19.46 11.48
C ASN A 195 -29.86 18.54 12.63
N MET A 196 -29.33 17.32 12.69
CA MET A 196 -29.68 16.35 13.72
C MET A 196 -28.63 16.37 14.83
N PRO A 197 -28.97 16.79 16.06
CA PRO A 197 -28.02 16.82 17.16
C PRO A 197 -27.64 15.41 17.62
N VAL A 198 -26.42 15.30 18.12
CA VAL A 198 -25.93 14.10 18.81
C VAL A 198 -26.39 14.17 20.26
N THR A 199 -27.09 13.14 20.73
CA THR A 199 -27.67 13.03 22.06
C THR A 199 -27.14 11.77 22.77
N ASN A 200 -27.43 11.63 24.07
CA ASN A 200 -27.05 10.45 24.85
C ASN A 200 -27.62 9.14 24.28
N GLU A 201 -28.79 9.19 23.63
CA GLU A 201 -29.46 8.03 23.02
C GLU A 201 -28.86 7.63 21.68
N ASN A 202 -28.36 8.60 20.90
CA ASN A 202 -27.91 8.37 19.52
C ASN A 202 -26.38 8.41 19.34
N ARG A 203 -25.60 8.75 20.38
CA ARG A 203 -24.13 8.83 20.32
C ARG A 203 -23.44 7.56 19.83
N GLN A 204 -23.98 6.37 20.15
CA GLN A 204 -23.46 5.11 19.63
C GLN A 204 -23.56 5.04 18.10
N GLU A 205 -24.67 5.51 17.54
CA GLU A 205 -24.87 5.58 16.08
C GLU A 205 -23.89 6.59 15.45
N TYR A 206 -23.71 7.76 16.08
CA TYR A 206 -22.74 8.76 15.62
C TYR A 206 -21.34 8.18 15.52
N VAL A 207 -20.86 7.53 16.59
CA VAL A 207 -19.54 6.90 16.63
C VAL A 207 -19.41 5.80 15.57
N GLN A 208 -20.43 4.95 15.42
CA GLN A 208 -20.41 3.90 14.41
C GLN A 208 -20.31 4.48 12.97
N LEU A 209 -21.09 5.52 12.66
CA LEU A 209 -21.07 6.15 11.35
C LEU A 209 -19.77 6.92 11.10
N TYR A 210 -19.19 7.53 12.13
CA TYR A 210 -17.88 8.16 12.09
C TYR A 210 -16.81 7.13 11.72
N THR A 211 -16.75 6.01 12.45
CA THR A 211 -15.77 4.95 12.21
C THR A 211 -15.90 4.38 10.80
N GLU A 212 -17.13 4.11 10.34
CA GLU A 212 -17.41 3.64 8.98
C GLU A 212 -16.97 4.65 7.90
N LEU A 213 -17.15 5.95 8.15
CA LEU A 213 -16.70 6.99 7.24
C LEU A 213 -15.17 6.94 7.07
N ILE A 214 -14.43 6.96 8.18
CA ILE A 214 -12.97 7.05 8.16
C ILE A 214 -12.32 5.77 7.65
N LEU A 215 -12.74 4.61 8.16
CA LEU A 215 -12.07 3.33 7.89
C LEU A 215 -12.55 2.64 6.61
N ASN A 216 -13.67 3.06 6.03
CA ASN A 216 -14.20 2.44 4.81
C ASN A 216 -14.46 3.46 3.70
N LYS A 217 -15.39 4.40 3.92
CA LYS A 217 -15.86 5.29 2.84
C LYS A 217 -14.79 6.25 2.33
N ALA A 218 -14.00 6.85 3.23
CA ALA A 218 -12.97 7.83 2.90
C ALA A 218 -11.83 7.20 2.08
N ILE A 219 -11.46 5.96 2.41
CA ILE A 219 -10.36 5.25 1.76
C ILE A 219 -10.77 4.56 0.46
N TYR A 220 -12.08 4.43 0.18
CA TYR A 220 -12.57 3.63 -0.94
C TYR A 220 -12.02 4.07 -2.30
N GLN A 221 -12.01 5.38 -2.60
CA GLN A 221 -11.54 5.86 -3.91
C GLN A 221 -10.03 5.70 -4.08
N PRO A 222 -9.17 6.12 -3.14
CA PRO A 222 -7.73 5.82 -3.18
C PRO A 222 -7.45 4.32 -3.29
N PHE A 223 -8.15 3.52 -2.47
CA PHE A 223 -7.97 2.08 -2.46
C PHE A 223 -8.38 1.43 -3.78
N LYS A 224 -9.50 1.84 -4.38
CA LYS A 224 -9.94 1.34 -5.69
C LYS A 224 -8.90 1.60 -6.77
N ALA A 225 -8.30 2.78 -6.79
CA ALA A 225 -7.23 3.10 -7.74
C ALA A 225 -6.01 2.20 -7.53
N PHE A 226 -5.59 2.01 -6.27
CA PHE A 226 -4.52 1.08 -5.91
C PHE A 226 -4.85 -0.36 -6.36
N TYR A 227 -6.04 -0.86 -6.02
CA TYR A 227 -6.50 -2.20 -6.37
C TYR A 227 -6.47 -2.44 -7.89
N LEU A 228 -6.97 -1.49 -8.68
CA LEU A 228 -6.95 -1.59 -10.14
C LEU A 228 -5.52 -1.58 -10.70
N GLY A 229 -4.63 -0.74 -10.15
CA GLY A 229 -3.21 -0.71 -10.53
C GLY A 229 -2.47 -1.99 -10.14
N PHE A 230 -2.72 -2.51 -8.94
CA PHE A 230 -2.17 -3.77 -8.47
C PHE A 230 -2.62 -4.94 -9.34
N HIS A 231 -3.93 -5.02 -9.62
CA HIS A 231 -4.51 -6.10 -10.43
C HIS A 231 -4.10 -6.03 -11.91
N SER A 232 -3.71 -4.86 -12.44
CA SER A 232 -3.20 -4.77 -13.82
C SER A 232 -1.84 -5.44 -13.98
N VAL A 233 -1.03 -5.44 -12.92
CA VAL A 233 0.30 -6.07 -12.86
C VAL A 233 0.20 -7.52 -12.40
N CYS A 234 -0.53 -7.75 -11.31
CA CYS A 234 -0.74 -9.07 -10.70
C CYS A 234 -1.93 -9.79 -11.36
N ALA A 235 -1.71 -10.35 -12.54
CA ALA A 235 -2.76 -11.03 -13.31
C ALA A 235 -3.21 -12.40 -12.78
N SER A 236 -2.77 -12.79 -11.58
CA SER A 236 -3.08 -14.10 -11.01
C SER A 236 -4.02 -13.96 -9.83
N ASN A 237 -5.13 -14.71 -9.87
CA ASN A 237 -6.01 -14.95 -8.73
C ASN A 237 -5.29 -15.64 -7.55
N ALA A 238 -3.98 -15.91 -7.66
CA ALA A 238 -3.17 -16.45 -6.57
C ALA A 238 -3.11 -15.51 -5.35
N LEU A 239 -3.02 -14.19 -5.55
CA LEU A 239 -2.94 -13.23 -4.42
C LEU A 239 -4.28 -13.06 -3.71
N ILE A 240 -5.37 -13.31 -4.45
CA ILE A 240 -6.75 -13.35 -3.94
C ILE A 240 -6.96 -14.50 -2.93
N MET A 241 -6.18 -15.58 -3.03
CA MET A 241 -6.28 -16.73 -2.13
C MET A 241 -5.44 -16.57 -0.85
N LEU A 242 -4.68 -15.48 -0.72
CA LEU A 242 -3.82 -15.24 0.43
C LEU A 242 -4.56 -14.45 1.50
N ARG A 243 -4.28 -14.77 2.76
CA ARG A 243 -4.71 -13.98 3.90
C ARG A 243 -3.92 -12.66 3.97
N PRO A 244 -4.47 -11.60 4.59
CA PRO A 244 -3.78 -10.31 4.73
C PRO A 244 -2.35 -10.44 5.26
N GLU A 245 -2.12 -11.30 6.26
CA GLU A 245 -0.81 -11.51 6.89
C GLU A 245 0.17 -12.20 5.92
N GLU A 246 -0.33 -13.03 5.00
CA GLU A 246 0.49 -13.68 3.98
C GLU A 246 0.87 -12.71 2.86
N VAL A 247 -0.03 -11.79 2.51
CA VAL A 247 0.26 -10.69 1.59
C VAL A 247 1.29 -9.74 2.21
N GLU A 248 1.13 -9.39 3.48
CA GLU A 248 2.11 -8.62 4.23
C GLU A 248 3.46 -9.33 4.27
N MET A 249 3.51 -10.63 4.59
CA MET A 249 4.77 -11.39 4.55
C MET A 249 5.44 -11.40 3.18
N LEU A 250 4.66 -11.43 2.10
CA LEU A 250 5.20 -11.39 0.73
C LEU A 250 5.73 -10.00 0.34
N VAL A 251 5.12 -8.93 0.86
CA VAL A 251 5.46 -7.55 0.50
C VAL A 251 6.52 -6.97 1.43
N CYS A 252 6.31 -7.11 2.73
CA CYS A 252 7.14 -6.56 3.81
C CYS A 252 8.21 -7.54 4.30
N GLY A 253 8.10 -8.83 3.98
CA GLY A 253 8.99 -9.87 4.48
C GLY A 253 8.56 -10.42 5.84
N CYS A 254 9.41 -11.24 6.44
CA CYS A 254 9.12 -11.81 7.76
C CYS A 254 9.42 -10.77 8.85
N PRO A 255 8.47 -10.43 9.73
CA PRO A 255 8.69 -9.45 10.79
C PRO A 255 9.57 -10.00 11.93
N THR A 256 9.65 -11.32 12.08
CA THR A 256 10.51 -11.95 13.08
C THR A 256 11.92 -12.08 12.54
N LEU A 257 12.84 -11.33 13.14
CA LEU A 257 14.25 -11.34 12.78
C LEU A 257 14.96 -12.50 13.48
N ASP A 258 15.43 -13.49 12.72
CA ASP A 258 16.30 -14.53 13.27
C ASP A 258 17.72 -13.96 13.41
N MET A 259 18.07 -13.64 14.65
CA MET A 259 19.38 -13.06 14.98
C MET A 259 20.54 -14.00 14.66
N ASP A 260 20.33 -15.31 14.68
CA ASP A 260 21.37 -16.28 14.34
C ASP A 260 21.57 -16.40 12.82
N GLU A 261 20.52 -16.24 12.02
CA GLU A 261 20.65 -16.09 10.58
C GLU A 261 21.32 -14.76 10.21
N LEU A 262 20.90 -13.65 10.84
CA LEU A 262 21.47 -12.33 10.60
C LEU A 262 22.98 -12.31 10.91
N ARG A 263 23.40 -12.91 12.02
CA ARG A 263 24.83 -13.05 12.39
C ARG A 263 25.64 -13.75 11.30
N LYS A 264 25.14 -14.86 10.76
CA LYS A 264 25.84 -15.65 9.73
C LYS A 264 26.09 -14.89 8.43
N VAL A 265 25.27 -13.89 8.12
CA VAL A 265 25.36 -13.10 6.87
C VAL A 265 25.91 -11.69 7.09
N THR A 266 26.26 -11.33 8.33
CA THR A 266 26.82 -10.02 8.68
C THR A 266 28.31 -9.97 8.34
N VAL A 267 28.72 -8.94 7.60
CA VAL A 267 30.12 -8.67 7.28
C VAL A 267 30.58 -7.48 8.10
N TYR A 268 31.65 -7.66 8.88
CA TYR A 268 32.24 -6.62 9.71
C TYR A 268 33.37 -5.93 8.94
N ASP A 269 33.27 -4.62 8.75
CA ASP A 269 34.34 -3.81 8.17
C ASP A 269 35.16 -3.16 9.28
N GLY A 270 36.45 -3.54 9.38
CA GLY A 270 37.36 -3.03 10.40
C GLY A 270 37.18 -3.59 11.82
N PHE A 271 36.27 -4.53 12.05
CA PHE A 271 36.03 -5.18 13.34
C PHE A 271 36.00 -6.71 13.21
N HIS A 272 36.33 -7.41 14.30
CA HIS A 272 36.15 -8.86 14.41
C HIS A 272 34.93 -9.22 15.27
N GLU A 273 34.27 -10.34 14.93
CA GLU A 273 33.05 -10.84 15.61
C GLU A 273 33.25 -11.05 17.13
N GLU A 274 34.48 -11.33 17.54
CA GLU A 274 34.79 -11.58 18.96
C GLU A 274 34.94 -10.30 19.79
N GLU A 275 35.00 -9.13 19.15
CA GLU A 275 35.24 -7.87 19.83
C GLU A 275 34.10 -7.48 20.79
N PRO A 276 34.41 -6.88 21.95
CA PRO A 276 33.41 -6.57 22.97
C PRO A 276 32.29 -5.66 22.44
N ILE A 277 32.61 -4.73 21.56
CA ILE A 277 31.66 -3.77 20.99
C ILE A 277 30.58 -4.47 20.14
N ILE A 278 30.98 -5.49 19.37
CA ILE A 278 30.09 -6.29 18.54
C ILE A 278 29.17 -7.16 19.42
N LYS A 279 29.72 -7.78 20.47
CA LYS A 279 28.93 -8.59 21.42
C LYS A 279 27.93 -7.76 22.22
N GLN A 280 28.26 -6.51 22.53
CA GLN A 280 27.43 -5.63 23.34
C GLN A 280 26.26 -5.04 22.54
N GLU A 281 26.48 -4.61 21.29
CA GLU A 281 25.41 -4.17 20.39
C GLU A 281 24.46 -5.32 20.02
N GLN A 282 24.98 -6.53 19.80
CA GLN A 282 24.14 -7.70 19.54
C GLN A 282 23.21 -8.06 20.71
N LEU A 283 23.67 -7.84 21.96
CA LEU A 283 22.80 -7.97 23.13
C LEU A 283 21.71 -6.90 23.13
N PHE A 284 22.05 -5.66 22.75
CA PHE A 284 21.09 -4.54 22.70
C PHE A 284 19.94 -4.82 21.72
N PHE A 285 20.24 -5.27 20.50
CA PHE A 285 19.21 -5.66 19.51
C PHE A 285 18.35 -6.87 19.95
N SER A 286 18.84 -7.70 20.87
CA SER A 286 18.08 -8.86 21.38
C SER A 286 17.05 -8.49 22.46
N PHE A 287 17.12 -7.26 23.02
CA PHE A 287 16.24 -6.81 24.11
C PHE A 287 15.18 -5.79 23.68
N GLU A 288 15.27 -5.20 22.48
CA GLU A 288 14.32 -4.18 22.00
C GLU A 288 13.22 -4.70 21.04
N PHE A 289 13.16 -6.01 20.77
CA PHE A 289 12.12 -6.65 19.94
C PHE A 289 11.33 -7.71 20.70
#